data_AF-A0A2R5GPY0-F1
#
_entry.id   AF-A0A2R5GPY0-F1
#
_cell.length_a   1.000
_cell.length_b   1.000
_cell.length_c   1.000
_cell.angle_alpha   90.00
_cell.angle_beta   90.00
_cell.angle_gamma   90.00
#
_symmetry.space_group_name_H-M   'P 1'
#
loop_
_entity.id
_entity.type
_entity.pdbx_description
1 polymer ?
#
loop_
_entity_poly.entity_id
_entity_poly.type
_entity_poly.pdbx_seq_one_letter_code
_entity_poly.pdbx_strand_id
1 'polypeptide(L)'
;MGFDARSASVAAAAVAAVASAAALGYLVGLRVRGQKAANRAQPWVCGVLGGLGPKATALFYDENVIKARVQLFNAMKAGQESVEAMFAEVAAASTALWTKEQVAAVWAARVGQEKVRDQDHVACLMYTNPTIPGRPEFMSGQSDVDPTEDMARSAQALVNGGASALCIVCSTAHQFKSGMLAKLSPKVPFLDMLDLTYDYIIRTVEGMESSSGSAPKKIRVGLMGTGPLLKFRIYEEAFARRAKAKHQRELEVLTPLNTANGEQNNFTEAIFGQHGIKAGYDSDLTCEHTFRNFELLLTEVLKLHFAGAEAIVLGCTELPLLLTKENIARYAERLPDSNEYNKSDATKLVLVNPAQVLGDEIIRKSLVCR
;
A
#
# COMPACT_ATOMS: atom_id res chain seq x y z
N MET A 1 57.31 -35.82 -16.38
CA MET A 1 56.29 -36.84 -16.73
C MET A 1 55.00 -36.44 -16.03
N GLY A 2 53.88 -36.12 -16.65
CA GLY A 2 53.58 -35.60 -17.98
C GLY A 2 52.29 -34.80 -17.79
N PHE A 3 52.25 -33.55 -18.27
CA PHE A 3 51.03 -32.74 -18.28
C PHE A 3 50.88 -32.11 -19.66
N ASP A 4 49.70 -32.35 -20.21
CA ASP A 4 49.30 -32.18 -21.60
C ASP A 4 49.12 -30.69 -21.96
N ALA A 5 49.76 -30.25 -23.06
CA ALA A 5 49.88 -28.86 -23.48
C ALA A 5 48.59 -28.29 -24.15
N ARG A 6 47.43 -28.93 -23.96
CA ARG A 6 46.14 -28.52 -24.56
C ARG A 6 45.18 -27.80 -23.61
N SER A 7 45.52 -27.63 -22.32
CA SER A 7 44.70 -26.90 -21.35
C SER A 7 45.08 -25.42 -21.18
N ALA A 8 46.20 -24.96 -21.73
CA ALA A 8 46.67 -23.58 -21.62
C ALA A 8 46.13 -22.63 -22.71
N SER A 9 45.65 -23.15 -23.85
CA SER A 9 45.19 -22.29 -24.97
C SER A 9 43.72 -21.86 -24.90
N VAL A 10 42.90 -22.52 -24.05
CA VAL A 10 41.48 -22.16 -23.87
C VAL A 10 41.32 -21.04 -22.83
N ALA A 11 42.21 -20.97 -21.85
CA ALA A 11 42.19 -19.91 -20.82
C ALA A 11 42.64 -18.53 -21.36
N ALA A 12 43.57 -18.49 -22.33
CA ALA A 12 44.01 -17.23 -22.93
C ALA A 12 42.99 -16.60 -23.89
N ALA A 13 42.18 -17.42 -24.57
CA ALA A 13 41.14 -16.93 -25.48
C ALA A 13 39.93 -16.33 -24.75
N ALA A 14 39.61 -16.81 -23.54
CA ALA A 14 38.50 -16.30 -22.73
C ALA A 14 38.80 -14.92 -22.10
N VAL A 15 40.07 -14.63 -21.76
CA VAL A 15 40.46 -13.34 -21.16
C VAL A 15 40.54 -12.22 -22.20
N ALA A 16 40.87 -12.52 -23.47
CA ALA A 16 40.88 -11.53 -24.55
C ALA A 16 39.47 -11.13 -25.04
N ALA A 17 38.49 -12.03 -24.95
CA ALA A 17 37.10 -11.75 -25.32
C ALA A 17 36.39 -10.84 -24.30
N VAL A 18 36.72 -10.96 -23.01
CA VAL A 18 36.14 -10.11 -21.95
C VAL A 18 36.76 -8.71 -21.94
N ALA A 19 38.02 -8.56 -22.32
CA ALA A 19 38.68 -7.26 -22.42
C ALA A 19 38.22 -6.42 -23.64
N SER A 20 37.79 -7.05 -24.74
CA SER A 20 37.31 -6.32 -25.93
C SER A 20 35.84 -5.86 -25.82
N ALA A 21 35.03 -6.51 -24.98
CA ALA A 21 33.66 -6.06 -24.69
C ALA A 21 33.63 -4.82 -23.78
N ALA A 22 34.62 -4.68 -22.88
CA ALA A 22 34.76 -3.52 -21.99
C ALA A 22 35.24 -2.25 -22.72
N ALA A 23 35.87 -2.38 -23.89
CA ALA A 23 36.35 -1.24 -24.68
C ALA A 23 35.37 -0.75 -25.77
N LEU A 24 34.34 -1.53 -26.13
CA LEU A 24 33.31 -1.11 -27.11
C LEU A 24 32.05 -0.50 -26.48
N GLY A 25 31.89 -0.57 -25.15
CA GLY A 25 30.73 -0.02 -24.44
C GLY A 25 30.69 1.51 -24.33
N TYR A 26 31.72 2.22 -24.80
CA TYR A 26 31.85 3.68 -24.64
C TYR A 26 31.60 4.50 -25.91
N LEU A 27 31.23 3.89 -27.05
CA LEU A 27 31.15 4.61 -28.34
C LEU A 27 29.99 4.20 -29.25
N VAL A 28 28.77 4.11 -28.74
CA VAL A 28 27.57 4.12 -29.62
C VAL A 28 26.56 5.16 -29.15
N GLY A 29 26.96 6.42 -29.28
CA GLY A 29 26.05 7.51 -29.59
C GLY A 29 25.63 7.43 -31.06
N LEU A 30 24.91 6.38 -31.47
CA LEU A 30 24.18 6.39 -32.74
C LEU A 30 22.84 7.08 -32.50
N ARG A 31 22.86 8.40 -32.67
CA ARG A 31 21.67 9.19 -33.00
C ARG A 31 21.04 8.57 -34.25
N VAL A 32 19.99 7.78 -34.07
CA VAL A 32 19.01 7.53 -35.13
C VAL A 32 18.33 8.87 -35.40
N ARG A 33 18.90 9.65 -36.33
CA ARG A 33 18.24 10.79 -36.96
C ARG A 33 17.11 10.22 -37.81
N GLY A 34 15.87 10.59 -37.50
CA GLY A 34 14.76 10.43 -38.46
C GLY A 34 13.53 9.67 -37.99
N GLN A 35 13.18 9.71 -36.71
CA GLN A 35 11.76 9.74 -36.34
C GLN A 35 11.55 11.04 -35.58
N LYS A 36 10.66 11.90 -36.08
CA LYS A 36 10.06 12.94 -35.25
C LYS A 36 9.46 12.19 -34.07
N ALA A 37 10.16 12.19 -32.93
CA ALA A 37 9.59 11.78 -31.67
C ALA A 37 8.39 12.70 -31.50
N ALA A 38 7.19 12.19 -31.83
CA ALA A 38 5.96 12.79 -31.36
C ALA A 38 6.20 13.06 -29.88
N ASN A 39 5.96 14.31 -29.48
CA ASN A 39 6.19 14.82 -28.15
C ASN A 39 5.21 14.12 -27.19
N ARG A 40 5.39 12.81 -26.98
CA ARG A 40 4.67 12.01 -26.01
C ARG A 40 5.20 12.49 -24.68
N ALA A 41 4.34 13.17 -23.92
CA ALA A 41 4.58 13.43 -22.52
C ALA A 41 5.11 12.14 -21.87
N GLN A 42 6.18 12.26 -21.08
CA GLN A 42 6.71 11.11 -20.37
C GLN A 42 5.57 10.47 -19.57
N PRO A 43 5.35 9.15 -19.70
CA PRO A 43 4.28 8.48 -18.97
C PRO A 43 4.51 8.65 -17.48
N TRP A 44 3.44 8.86 -16.72
CA TRP A 44 3.53 8.91 -15.27
C TRP A 44 3.92 7.52 -14.73
N VAL A 45 5.06 7.45 -14.02
CA VAL A 45 5.61 6.22 -13.43
C VAL A 45 5.72 6.38 -11.92
N CYS A 46 5.08 5.48 -11.17
CA CYS A 46 5.19 5.46 -9.71
C CYS A 46 6.38 4.60 -9.27
N GLY A 47 7.32 5.19 -8.54
CA GLY A 47 8.36 4.45 -7.83
C GLY A 47 7.87 4.03 -6.45
N VAL A 48 7.86 2.73 -6.20
CA VAL A 48 7.37 2.13 -4.97
C VAL A 48 8.55 1.60 -4.17
N LEU A 49 8.84 2.23 -3.03
CA LEU A 49 9.82 1.75 -2.07
C LEU A 49 9.17 0.69 -1.18
N GLY A 50 9.63 -0.56 -1.36
CA GLY A 50 9.16 -1.72 -0.61
C GLY A 50 10.31 -2.52 -0.01
N GLY A 51 10.08 -3.81 0.26
CA GLY A 51 11.02 -4.70 0.96
C GLY A 51 11.01 -4.51 2.48
N LEU A 52 10.25 -3.54 2.98
CA LEU A 52 9.99 -3.24 4.38
C LEU A 52 9.01 -4.24 5.02
N GLY A 53 9.11 -5.50 4.60
CA GLY A 53 8.06 -6.52 4.54
C GLY A 53 7.97 -7.03 3.09
N PRO A 54 8.80 -8.02 2.68
CA PRO A 54 8.85 -8.48 1.30
C PRO A 54 7.50 -9.01 0.80
N LYS A 55 6.82 -9.82 1.62
CA LYS A 55 5.49 -10.36 1.31
C LYS A 55 4.44 -9.26 1.18
N ALA A 56 4.40 -8.31 2.13
CA ALA A 56 3.51 -7.16 2.06
C ALA A 56 3.73 -6.33 0.77
N THR A 57 4.98 -6.17 0.33
CA THR A 57 5.30 -5.46 -0.92
C THR A 57 4.79 -6.22 -2.15
N ALA A 58 4.99 -7.55 -2.19
CA ALA A 58 4.50 -8.38 -3.29
C ALA A 58 2.96 -8.34 -3.38
N LEU A 59 2.29 -8.46 -2.24
CA LEU A 59 0.82 -8.43 -2.16
C LEU A 59 0.26 -7.05 -2.43
N PHE A 60 0.97 -5.98 -2.09
CA PHE A 60 0.59 -4.65 -2.53
C PHE A 60 0.53 -4.54 -4.05
N TYR A 61 1.54 -5.05 -4.76
CA TYR A 61 1.53 -5.03 -6.21
C TYR A 61 0.41 -5.91 -6.80
N ASP A 62 0.28 -7.15 -6.33
CA ASP A 62 -0.74 -8.08 -6.84
C ASP A 62 -2.17 -7.61 -6.55
N GLU A 63 -2.50 -7.35 -5.27
CA GLU A 63 -3.86 -7.03 -4.85
C GLU A 63 -4.22 -5.57 -5.15
N ASN A 64 -3.39 -4.62 -4.70
CA ASN A 64 -3.76 -3.20 -4.69
C ASN A 64 -3.36 -2.44 -5.96
N VAL A 65 -2.60 -3.06 -6.87
CA VAL A 65 -2.25 -2.44 -8.16
C VAL A 65 -2.82 -3.26 -9.33
N ILE A 66 -2.53 -4.55 -9.40
CA ILE A 66 -2.95 -5.37 -10.55
C ILE A 66 -4.43 -5.76 -10.47
N LYS A 67 -4.87 -6.41 -9.40
CA LYS A 67 -6.27 -6.83 -9.23
C LYS A 67 -7.20 -5.64 -9.06
N ALA A 68 -6.82 -4.64 -8.26
CA ALA A 68 -7.58 -3.39 -8.11
C ALA A 68 -7.78 -2.67 -9.47
N ARG A 69 -6.78 -2.66 -10.35
CA ARG A 69 -6.92 -2.07 -11.70
C ARG A 69 -7.97 -2.80 -12.55
N VAL A 70 -8.03 -4.13 -12.45
CA VAL A 70 -9.03 -4.95 -13.13
C VAL A 70 -10.43 -4.72 -12.53
N GLN A 71 -10.53 -4.69 -11.20
CA GLN A 71 -11.78 -4.37 -10.49
C GLN A 71 -12.33 -3.01 -10.90
N LEU A 72 -11.48 -1.98 -10.96
CA LEU A 72 -11.86 -0.63 -11.41
C LEU A 72 -12.39 -0.64 -12.86
N PHE A 73 -11.75 -1.39 -13.76
CA PHE A 73 -12.25 -1.51 -15.14
C PHE A 73 -13.63 -2.16 -15.19
N ASN A 74 -13.81 -3.26 -14.45
CA ASN A 74 -15.08 -3.96 -14.40
C ASN A 74 -16.19 -3.09 -13.79
N ALA A 75 -15.88 -2.28 -12.77
CA ALA A 75 -16.79 -1.30 -12.20
C ALA A 75 -17.22 -0.26 -13.24
N MET A 76 -16.28 0.32 -14.00
CA MET A 76 -16.61 1.26 -15.08
C MET A 76 -17.47 0.60 -16.17
N LYS A 77 -17.18 -0.65 -16.52
CA LYS A 77 -17.95 -1.43 -17.50
C LYS A 77 -19.36 -1.75 -17.00
N ALA A 78 -19.52 -2.03 -15.70
CA ALA A 78 -20.80 -2.36 -15.10
C ALA A 78 -21.79 -1.18 -15.18
N GLY A 79 -21.30 0.05 -14.97
CA GLY A 79 -22.12 1.27 -15.05
C GLY A 79 -22.03 2.03 -16.38
N GLN A 80 -21.63 1.37 -17.47
CA GLN A 80 -21.33 2.03 -18.75
C GLN A 80 -22.53 2.70 -19.45
N GLU A 81 -23.76 2.48 -18.97
CA GLU A 81 -24.99 3.07 -19.48
C GLU A 81 -25.09 4.58 -19.26
N SER A 82 -24.37 5.13 -18.27
CA SER A 82 -24.30 6.57 -18.01
C SER A 82 -23.06 6.95 -17.21
N VAL A 83 -22.63 8.21 -17.28
CA VAL A 83 -21.49 8.69 -16.46
C VAL A 83 -21.83 8.63 -14.98
N GLU A 84 -23.09 8.88 -14.60
CA GLU A 84 -23.60 8.78 -13.24
C GLU A 84 -23.45 7.37 -12.67
N ALA A 85 -23.95 6.36 -13.38
CA ALA A 85 -23.89 4.96 -12.94
C ALA A 85 -22.44 4.49 -12.84
N MET A 86 -21.62 4.80 -13.86
CA MET A 86 -20.20 4.50 -13.86
C MET A 86 -19.46 5.13 -12.68
N PHE A 87 -19.76 6.39 -12.37
CA PHE A 87 -19.17 7.09 -11.24
C PHE A 87 -19.55 6.43 -9.91
N ALA A 88 -20.80 6.00 -9.75
CA ALA A 88 -21.25 5.28 -8.55
C ALA A 88 -20.52 3.94 -8.37
N GLU A 89 -20.39 3.14 -9.44
CA GLU A 89 -19.65 1.88 -9.44
C GLU A 89 -18.17 2.09 -9.11
N VAL A 90 -17.53 3.10 -9.72
CA VAL A 90 -16.14 3.46 -9.41
C VAL A 90 -15.97 3.91 -7.96
N ALA A 91 -16.89 4.69 -7.41
CA ALA A 91 -16.85 5.14 -6.03
C ALA A 91 -17.02 3.97 -5.02
N ALA A 92 -17.75 2.92 -5.40
CA ALA A 92 -17.87 1.70 -4.61
C ALA A 92 -16.63 0.80 -4.70
N ALA A 93 -15.97 0.76 -5.86
CA ALA A 93 -14.84 -0.15 -6.13
C ALA A 93 -13.46 0.44 -5.82
N SER A 94 -13.31 1.76 -5.73
CA SER A 94 -12.03 2.44 -5.52
C SER A 94 -12.11 3.44 -4.38
N THR A 95 -11.12 3.38 -3.50
CA THR A 95 -10.95 4.33 -2.39
C THR A 95 -10.43 5.70 -2.85
N ALA A 96 -9.83 5.82 -4.04
CA ALA A 96 -9.33 7.09 -4.57
C ALA A 96 -10.45 8.11 -4.85
N LEU A 97 -10.12 9.40 -4.81
CA LEU A 97 -11.08 10.47 -5.09
C LEU A 97 -11.21 10.70 -6.61
N TRP A 98 -12.26 10.11 -7.19
CA TRP A 98 -12.63 10.30 -8.58
C TRP A 98 -13.58 11.49 -8.76
N THR A 99 -13.57 12.05 -9.96
CA THR A 99 -14.61 12.99 -10.44
C THR A 99 -15.34 12.34 -11.61
N LYS A 100 -16.58 12.78 -11.89
CA LYS A 100 -17.34 12.28 -13.04
C LYS A 100 -16.58 12.52 -14.35
N GLU A 101 -15.92 13.66 -14.47
CA GLU A 101 -15.12 14.03 -15.63
C GLU A 101 -13.93 13.09 -15.83
N GLN A 102 -13.22 12.73 -14.76
CA GLN A 102 -12.13 11.75 -14.82
C GLN A 102 -12.63 10.36 -15.20
N VAL A 103 -13.75 9.92 -14.63
CA VAL A 103 -14.35 8.62 -14.95
C VAL A 103 -14.76 8.57 -16.42
N ALA A 104 -15.48 9.59 -16.90
CA ALA A 104 -15.88 9.70 -18.30
C ALA A 104 -14.68 9.73 -19.26
N ALA A 105 -13.65 10.53 -18.95
CA ALA A 105 -12.45 10.64 -19.78
C ALA A 105 -11.68 9.31 -19.86
N VAL A 106 -11.53 8.61 -18.73
CA VAL A 106 -10.86 7.30 -18.68
C VAL A 106 -11.67 6.27 -19.46
N TRP A 107 -13.00 6.26 -19.36
CA TRP A 107 -13.82 5.31 -20.08
C TRP A 107 -13.91 5.57 -21.58
N ALA A 108 -13.96 6.84 -22.00
CA ALA A 108 -14.04 7.22 -23.41
C ALA A 108 -12.91 6.59 -24.26
N ALA A 109 -11.70 6.44 -23.68
CA ALA A 109 -10.56 5.81 -24.33
C ALA A 109 -10.64 4.26 -24.40
N ARG A 110 -11.69 3.65 -23.84
CA ARG A 110 -11.83 2.21 -23.58
C ARG A 110 -13.20 1.65 -23.98
N VAL A 111 -14.05 2.45 -24.63
CA VAL A 111 -15.35 2.01 -25.14
C VAL A 111 -15.17 0.81 -26.07
N GLY A 112 -15.97 -0.25 -25.85
CA GLY A 112 -15.89 -1.51 -26.59
C GLY A 112 -14.77 -2.45 -26.14
N GLN A 113 -13.93 -2.05 -25.17
CA GLN A 113 -12.94 -2.95 -24.58
C GLN A 113 -13.63 -4.00 -23.70
N GLU A 114 -13.27 -5.28 -23.87
CA GLU A 114 -13.90 -6.37 -23.11
C GLU A 114 -13.21 -6.66 -21.79
N LYS A 115 -11.87 -6.52 -21.76
CA LYS A 115 -10.98 -6.85 -20.64
C LYS A 115 -9.79 -5.92 -20.57
N VAL A 116 -9.15 -5.82 -19.40
CA VAL A 116 -7.86 -5.13 -19.24
C VAL A 116 -6.76 -5.91 -19.98
N ARG A 117 -5.95 -5.22 -20.79
CA ARG A 117 -4.75 -5.77 -21.43
C ARG A 117 -3.51 -5.33 -20.67
N ASP A 118 -2.38 -5.97 -20.90
CA ASP A 118 -1.09 -5.63 -20.29
C ASP A 118 -0.75 -4.13 -20.42
N GLN A 119 -1.00 -3.53 -21.58
CA GLN A 119 -0.71 -2.12 -21.85
C GLN A 119 -1.62 -1.13 -21.08
N ASP A 120 -2.72 -1.63 -20.53
CA ASP A 120 -3.69 -0.84 -19.76
C ASP A 120 -3.39 -0.84 -18.25
N HIS A 121 -2.37 -1.60 -17.81
CA HIS A 121 -1.87 -1.63 -16.43
C HIS A 121 -0.96 -0.46 -16.08
N VAL A 122 -0.76 -0.25 -14.78
CA VAL A 122 0.03 0.84 -14.21
C VAL A 122 1.52 0.67 -14.49
N ALA A 123 2.17 1.70 -15.03
CA ALA A 123 3.62 1.75 -15.10
C ALA A 123 4.19 2.05 -13.70
N CYS A 124 4.97 1.13 -13.15
CA CYS A 124 5.58 1.28 -11.83
C CYS A 124 7.02 0.75 -11.81
N LEU A 125 7.84 1.33 -10.96
CA LEU A 125 9.15 0.81 -10.58
C LEU A 125 9.04 0.31 -9.15
N MET A 126 9.15 -1.01 -8.97
CA MET A 126 9.14 -1.63 -7.64
C MET A 126 10.58 -1.86 -7.20
N TYR A 127 11.03 -1.20 -6.13
CA TYR A 127 12.32 -1.54 -5.52
C TYR A 127 12.11 -2.13 -4.14
N THR A 128 12.31 -3.44 -4.05
CA THR A 128 12.22 -4.21 -2.80
C THR A 128 13.60 -4.32 -2.17
N ASN A 129 13.81 -3.64 -1.04
CA ASN A 129 15.06 -3.69 -0.31
C ASN A 129 14.84 -4.22 1.13
N PRO A 130 14.88 -5.55 1.35
CA PRO A 130 14.76 -6.13 2.68
C PRO A 130 15.97 -5.91 3.58
N THR A 131 17.08 -5.35 3.06
CA THR A 131 18.27 -5.07 3.88
C THR A 131 18.18 -3.73 4.60
N ILE A 132 17.12 -2.93 4.36
CA ILE A 132 16.86 -1.71 5.13
C ILE A 132 16.69 -2.09 6.61
N PRO A 133 17.42 -1.44 7.54
CA PRO A 133 17.30 -1.70 8.96
C PRO A 133 15.86 -1.70 9.48
N GLY A 134 15.63 -2.48 10.53
CA GLY A 134 14.33 -2.60 11.18
C GLY A 134 13.87 -1.27 11.77
N ARG A 135 12.78 -0.69 11.23
CA ARG A 135 12.22 0.58 11.71
C ARG A 135 11.72 0.45 13.14
N PRO A 136 10.87 -0.55 13.48
CA PRO A 136 10.41 -0.75 14.87
C PRO A 136 11.56 -0.91 15.86
N GLU A 137 12.60 -1.65 15.48
CA GLU A 137 13.78 -1.96 16.30
C GLU A 137 14.59 -0.69 16.59
N PHE A 138 14.87 0.13 15.56
CA PHE A 138 15.55 1.43 15.73
C PHE A 138 14.71 2.39 16.59
N MET A 139 13.41 2.50 16.31
CA MET A 139 12.49 3.35 17.08
C MET A 139 12.40 2.94 18.55
N SER A 140 12.55 1.65 18.85
CA SER A 140 12.47 1.12 20.22
C SER A 140 13.80 1.17 20.97
N GLY A 141 14.90 1.59 20.32
CA GLY A 141 16.25 1.52 20.88
C GLY A 141 16.81 0.11 20.98
N GLN A 142 16.25 -0.85 20.24
CA GLN A 142 16.77 -2.23 20.15
C GLN A 142 17.87 -2.36 19.09
N SER A 143 18.00 -1.35 18.23
CA SER A 143 19.04 -1.22 17.21
C SER A 143 19.49 0.23 17.15
N ASP A 144 20.81 0.45 17.01
CA ASP A 144 21.39 1.79 16.80
C ASP A 144 21.52 2.14 15.30
N VAL A 145 21.05 1.26 14.41
CA VAL A 145 21.20 1.42 12.96
C VAL A 145 20.00 2.16 12.37
N ASP A 146 20.19 3.43 12.01
CA ASP A 146 19.17 4.29 11.40
C ASP A 146 18.81 3.84 9.96
N PRO A 147 17.53 3.56 9.64
CA PRO A 147 17.11 3.13 8.30
C PRO A 147 17.08 4.26 7.25
N THR A 148 17.23 5.53 7.65
CA THR A 148 17.00 6.69 6.78
C THR A 148 17.93 6.72 5.56
N GLU A 149 19.21 6.36 5.72
CA GLU A 149 20.17 6.37 4.61
C GLU A 149 19.87 5.28 3.59
N ASP A 150 19.54 4.06 4.04
CA ASP A 150 19.16 2.97 3.15
C ASP A 150 17.86 3.27 2.40
N MET A 151 16.87 3.84 3.10
CA MET A 151 15.64 4.30 2.48
C MET A 151 15.92 5.40 1.43
N ALA A 152 16.79 6.36 1.72
CA ALA A 152 17.15 7.42 0.78
C ALA A 152 17.86 6.87 -0.46
N ARG A 153 18.79 5.93 -0.30
CA ARG A 153 19.43 5.22 -1.42
C ARG A 153 18.41 4.49 -2.28
N SER A 154 17.48 3.75 -1.65
CA SER A 154 16.41 3.04 -2.35
C SER A 154 15.48 3.98 -3.13
N ALA A 155 15.05 5.09 -2.51
CA ALA A 155 14.25 6.09 -3.17
C ALA A 155 15.00 6.79 -4.31
N GLN A 156 16.29 7.09 -4.14
CA GLN A 156 17.12 7.69 -5.19
C GLN A 156 17.30 6.74 -6.39
N ALA A 157 17.44 5.43 -6.16
CA ALA A 157 17.48 4.45 -7.23
C ALA A 157 16.19 4.45 -8.07
N LEU A 158 15.03 4.59 -7.43
CA LEU A 158 13.74 4.74 -8.13
C LEU A 158 13.67 6.03 -8.96
N VAL A 159 14.11 7.16 -8.40
CA VAL A 159 14.18 8.44 -9.13
C VAL A 159 15.10 8.34 -10.34
N ASN A 160 16.30 7.77 -10.17
CA ASN A 160 17.25 7.54 -11.25
C ASN A 160 16.71 6.57 -12.31
N GLY A 161 15.85 5.62 -11.90
CA GLY A 161 15.14 4.72 -12.79
C GLY A 161 14.01 5.36 -13.60
N GLY A 162 13.70 6.64 -13.35
CA GLY A 162 12.66 7.40 -14.07
C GLY A 162 11.32 7.49 -13.34
N ALA A 163 11.26 7.21 -12.04
CA ALA A 163 10.05 7.45 -11.25
C ALA A 163 9.71 8.95 -11.26
N SER A 164 8.49 9.28 -11.72
CA SER A 164 7.95 10.65 -11.71
C SER A 164 7.19 10.99 -10.43
N ALA A 165 6.95 9.99 -9.56
CA ALA A 165 6.42 10.13 -8.22
C ALA A 165 6.91 8.96 -7.36
N LEU A 166 6.93 9.12 -6.03
CA LEU A 166 7.34 8.08 -5.09
C LEU A 166 6.24 7.75 -4.08
N CYS A 167 6.25 6.52 -3.56
CA CYS A 167 5.51 6.13 -2.37
C CYS A 167 6.28 5.10 -1.55
N ILE A 168 5.84 4.86 -0.30
CA ILE A 168 6.38 3.82 0.59
C ILE A 168 5.23 2.93 1.07
N VAL A 169 5.40 1.61 0.98
CA VAL A 169 4.40 0.63 1.40
C VAL A 169 4.74 0.07 2.79
N CYS A 170 4.82 0.96 3.77
CA CYS A 170 5.09 0.60 5.17
C CYS A 170 4.77 1.78 6.10
N SER A 171 3.88 1.57 7.07
CA SER A 171 3.44 2.64 7.96
C SER A 171 4.55 3.18 8.87
N THR A 172 5.36 2.30 9.49
CA THR A 172 6.46 2.74 10.38
C THR A 172 7.57 3.48 9.64
N ALA A 173 7.77 3.20 8.35
CA ALA A 173 8.73 3.92 7.53
C ALA A 173 8.36 5.38 7.28
N HIS A 174 7.09 5.77 7.46
CA HIS A 174 6.68 7.17 7.32
C HIS A 174 7.29 8.08 8.40
N GLN A 175 7.75 7.53 9.54
CA GLN A 175 8.53 8.27 10.53
C GLN A 175 9.82 8.87 9.94
N PHE A 176 10.43 8.16 8.99
CA PHE A 176 11.71 8.53 8.36
C PHE A 176 11.54 9.23 7.02
N LYS A 177 10.28 9.42 6.56
CA LYS A 177 9.94 10.00 5.26
C LYS A 177 10.63 11.35 5.04
N SER A 178 10.56 12.25 6.01
CA SER A 178 11.11 13.61 5.85
C SER A 178 12.62 13.59 5.65
N GLY A 179 13.35 12.79 6.43
CA GLY A 179 14.81 12.61 6.28
C GLY A 179 15.18 11.96 4.95
N MET A 180 14.44 10.95 4.52
CA MET A 180 14.59 10.31 3.22
C MET A 180 14.38 11.31 2.08
N LEU A 181 13.24 12.01 2.07
CA LEU A 181 12.88 12.97 1.02
C LEU A 181 13.87 14.14 0.94
N ALA A 182 14.44 14.58 2.07
CA ALA A 182 15.43 15.66 2.10
C ALA A 182 16.70 15.32 1.30
N LYS A 183 17.05 14.03 1.16
CA LYS A 183 18.25 13.54 0.47
C LYS A 183 18.08 13.34 -1.04
N LEU A 184 16.86 13.34 -1.56
CA LEU A 184 16.60 13.07 -2.99
C LEU A 184 17.05 14.20 -3.91
N SER A 185 17.57 13.85 -5.08
CA SER A 185 17.88 14.78 -6.17
C SER A 185 17.73 14.10 -7.55
N PRO A 186 16.86 14.57 -8.45
CA PRO A 186 15.89 15.65 -8.26
C PRO A 186 14.79 15.27 -7.26
N LYS A 187 14.06 16.28 -6.76
CA LYS A 187 12.83 16.04 -5.98
C LYS A 187 11.73 15.58 -6.93
N VAL A 188 10.94 14.60 -6.48
CA VAL A 188 9.72 14.15 -7.15
C VAL A 188 8.55 14.16 -6.15
N PRO A 189 7.30 14.32 -6.61
CA PRO A 189 6.12 14.22 -5.75
C PRO A 189 6.11 12.91 -4.94
N PHE A 190 5.67 13.00 -3.69
CA PHE A 190 5.50 11.85 -2.82
C PHE A 190 4.00 11.62 -2.54
N LEU A 191 3.51 10.42 -2.85
CA LEU A 191 2.18 9.95 -2.49
C LEU A 191 2.24 9.39 -1.07
N ASP A 192 1.81 10.21 -0.10
CA ASP A 192 1.83 9.85 1.31
C ASP A 192 0.62 8.98 1.67
N MET A 193 0.90 7.72 2.04
CA MET A 193 -0.12 6.73 2.37
C MET A 193 -0.98 7.17 3.56
N LEU A 194 -0.40 7.86 4.55
CA LEU A 194 -1.11 8.27 5.76
C LEU A 194 -2.01 9.47 5.49
N ASP A 195 -1.52 10.45 4.71
CA ASP A 195 -2.33 11.59 4.28
C ASP A 195 -3.51 11.15 3.38
N LEU A 196 -3.28 10.16 2.50
CA LEU A 196 -4.34 9.58 1.68
C LEU A 196 -5.35 8.78 2.53
N THR A 197 -4.87 8.07 3.56
CA THR A 197 -5.74 7.35 4.51
C THR A 197 -6.66 8.31 5.26
N TYR A 198 -6.13 9.45 5.74
CA TYR A 198 -6.94 10.53 6.32
C TYR A 198 -8.03 11.01 5.36
N ASP A 199 -7.62 11.35 4.12
CA ASP A 199 -8.54 11.87 3.10
C ASP A 199 -9.65 10.88 2.75
N TYR A 200 -9.37 9.58 2.80
CA TYR A 200 -10.36 8.53 2.60
C TYR A 200 -11.34 8.45 3.78
N ILE A 201 -10.84 8.38 5.02
CA ILE A 201 -11.68 8.28 6.23
C ILE A 201 -12.67 9.45 6.31
N ILE A 202 -12.20 10.68 6.13
CA ILE A 202 -13.04 11.88 6.18
C ILE A 202 -14.23 11.73 5.23
N ARG A 203 -13.97 11.38 3.96
CA ARG A 203 -15.01 11.22 2.94
C ARG A 203 -15.97 10.07 3.26
N THR A 204 -15.44 8.93 3.70
CA THR A 204 -16.25 7.75 4.00
C THR A 204 -17.21 8.05 5.15
N VAL A 205 -16.75 8.69 6.22
CA VAL A 205 -17.58 9.00 7.38
C VAL A 205 -18.57 10.15 7.10
N GLU A 206 -18.14 11.24 6.46
CA GLU A 206 -19.05 12.33 6.02
C GLU A 206 -20.19 11.81 5.13
N GLY A 207 -19.89 10.87 4.23
CA GLY A 207 -20.88 10.26 3.36
C GLY A 207 -21.95 9.47 4.12
N MET A 208 -21.61 8.91 5.29
CA MET A 208 -22.55 8.18 6.15
C MET A 208 -23.38 9.13 7.03
N GLU A 209 -22.83 10.29 7.43
CA GLU A 209 -23.48 11.26 8.33
C GLU A 209 -24.56 12.12 7.66
N SER A 210 -24.71 12.07 6.34
CA SER A 210 -25.64 12.90 5.55
C SER A 210 -27.15 12.73 5.90
N SER A 211 -27.47 11.90 6.91
CA SER A 211 -28.83 11.59 7.38
C SER A 211 -29.12 12.03 8.84
N SER A 212 -28.18 12.64 9.57
CA SER A 212 -28.34 12.96 11.00
C SER A 212 -27.71 14.32 11.35
N GLY A 213 -28.45 15.17 12.07
CA GLY A 213 -28.04 16.53 12.45
C GLY A 213 -26.73 16.63 13.24
N SER A 214 -26.17 17.86 13.24
CA SER A 214 -24.90 18.31 13.86
C SER A 214 -23.83 17.23 14.04
N ALA A 215 -23.05 16.98 12.98
CA ALA A 215 -21.91 16.07 13.01
C ALA A 215 -20.93 16.46 14.16
N PRO A 216 -20.41 15.48 14.92
CA PRO A 216 -19.40 15.74 15.93
C PRO A 216 -18.16 16.40 15.31
N LYS A 217 -17.49 17.25 16.10
CA LYS A 217 -16.30 18.00 15.66
C LYS A 217 -15.10 17.07 15.35
N LYS A 218 -15.09 15.86 15.91
CA LYS A 218 -14.04 14.85 15.75
C LYS A 218 -14.65 13.52 15.32
N ILE A 219 -13.98 12.85 14.40
CA ILE A 219 -14.29 11.47 13.99
C ILE A 219 -13.40 10.54 14.80
N ARG A 220 -13.96 9.49 15.39
CA ARG A 220 -13.20 8.52 16.20
C ARG A 220 -12.74 7.37 15.32
N VAL A 221 -11.43 7.13 15.28
CA VAL A 221 -10.78 6.18 14.38
C VAL A 221 -9.97 5.18 15.17
N GLY A 222 -10.30 3.89 15.06
CA GLY A 222 -9.49 2.82 15.62
C GLY A 222 -8.20 2.63 14.82
N LEU A 223 -7.08 2.36 15.49
CA LEU A 223 -5.80 2.09 14.86
C LEU A 223 -5.20 0.80 15.41
N MET A 224 -4.93 -0.14 14.50
CA MET A 224 -4.17 -1.34 14.78
C MET A 224 -2.80 -1.25 14.12
N GLY A 225 -1.73 -1.47 14.88
CA GLY A 225 -0.38 -1.44 14.33
C GLY A 225 0.66 -1.82 15.36
N THR A 226 1.92 -1.89 14.95
CA THR A 226 3.04 -2.28 15.84
C THR A 226 3.18 -1.34 17.04
N GLY A 227 3.70 -1.82 18.17
CA GLY A 227 3.96 -0.98 19.34
C GLY A 227 4.67 0.35 19.04
N PRO A 228 5.75 0.37 18.24
CA PRO A 228 6.43 1.63 17.86
C PRO A 228 5.55 2.57 17.03
N LEU A 229 4.69 2.04 16.16
CA LEU A 229 3.75 2.86 15.39
C LEU A 229 2.79 3.64 16.31
N LEU A 230 2.29 2.99 17.36
CA LEU A 230 1.40 3.60 18.34
C LEU A 230 2.16 4.55 19.27
N LYS A 231 3.33 4.11 19.79
CA LYS A 231 4.16 4.88 20.72
C LYS A 231 4.65 6.20 20.12
N PHE A 232 5.06 6.18 18.86
CA PHE A 232 5.52 7.36 18.13
C PHE A 232 4.39 8.13 17.45
N ARG A 233 3.12 7.73 17.66
CA ARG A 233 1.94 8.48 17.23
C ARG A 233 1.95 8.83 15.73
N ILE A 234 2.48 7.92 14.90
CA ILE A 234 2.79 8.21 13.49
C ILE A 234 1.53 8.61 12.71
N TYR A 235 0.42 7.91 12.94
CA TYR A 235 -0.86 8.21 12.30
C TYR A 235 -1.50 9.47 12.87
N GLU A 236 -1.47 9.65 14.20
CA GLU A 236 -2.01 10.82 14.88
C GLU A 236 -1.33 12.10 14.38
N GLU A 237 0.00 12.11 14.28
CA GLU A 237 0.77 13.26 13.78
C GLU A 237 0.46 13.52 12.30
N ALA A 238 0.39 12.47 11.47
CA ALA A 238 0.02 12.60 10.06
C ALA A 238 -1.40 13.16 9.89
N PHE A 239 -2.37 12.63 10.63
CA PHE A 239 -3.77 13.05 10.61
C PHE A 239 -3.93 14.49 11.09
N ALA A 240 -3.30 14.87 12.21
CA ALA A 240 -3.34 16.24 12.71
C ALA A 240 -2.72 17.23 11.71
N ARG A 241 -1.56 16.88 11.12
CA ARG A 241 -0.92 17.67 10.07
C ARG A 241 -1.83 17.83 8.85
N ARG A 242 -2.46 16.74 8.39
CA ARG A 242 -3.33 16.74 7.20
C ARG A 242 -4.61 17.54 7.44
N ALA A 243 -5.26 17.36 8.59
CA ALA A 243 -6.44 18.11 9.01
C ALA A 243 -6.16 19.62 9.03
N LYS A 244 -5.04 20.04 9.64
CA LYS A 244 -4.61 21.44 9.66
C LYS A 244 -4.36 21.98 8.25
N ALA A 245 -3.66 21.22 7.41
CA ALA A 245 -3.34 21.64 6.04
C ALA A 245 -4.58 21.80 5.15
N LYS A 246 -5.67 21.09 5.44
CA LYS A 246 -6.92 21.13 4.66
C LYS A 246 -8.06 21.91 5.33
N HIS A 247 -7.88 22.41 6.54
CA HIS A 247 -8.95 23.00 7.34
C HIS A 247 -10.17 22.06 7.49
N GLN A 248 -9.91 20.77 7.73
CA GLN A 248 -10.91 19.71 7.84
C GLN A 248 -11.03 19.19 9.29
N ARG A 249 -11.96 18.26 9.53
CA ARG A 249 -12.22 17.67 10.85
C ARG A 249 -11.00 16.92 11.39
N GLU A 250 -10.84 16.96 12.71
CA GLU A 250 -9.79 16.18 13.38
C GLU A 250 -10.23 14.72 13.50
N LEU A 251 -9.26 13.80 13.42
CA LEU A 251 -9.47 12.38 13.74
C LEU A 251 -8.92 12.13 15.15
N GLU A 252 -9.75 11.58 16.03
CA GLU A 252 -9.35 11.09 17.34
C GLU A 252 -8.99 9.60 17.23
N VAL A 253 -7.72 9.27 17.49
CA VAL A 253 -7.24 7.89 17.35
C VAL A 253 -7.46 7.08 18.64
N LEU A 254 -8.18 5.97 18.50
CA LEU A 254 -8.34 4.93 19.52
C LEU A 254 -7.39 3.78 19.21
N THR A 255 -6.79 3.18 20.23
CA THR A 255 -5.87 2.04 20.08
C THR A 255 -6.28 0.95 21.04
N PRO A 256 -5.99 -0.34 20.77
CA PRO A 256 -6.26 -1.38 21.75
C PRO A 256 -5.74 -1.03 23.14
N LEU A 257 -4.50 -0.54 23.23
CA LEU A 257 -3.83 -0.13 24.47
C LEU A 257 -4.56 0.93 25.32
N ASN A 258 -5.45 1.73 24.73
CA ASN A 258 -6.20 2.76 25.45
C ASN A 258 -7.69 2.43 25.62
N THR A 259 -8.11 1.22 25.25
CA THR A 259 -9.43 0.69 25.59
C THR A 259 -9.41 0.00 26.96
N ALA A 260 -10.55 -0.05 27.66
CA ALA A 260 -10.66 -0.54 29.04
C ALA A 260 -10.05 -1.93 29.30
N ASN A 261 -10.00 -2.80 28.27
CA ASN A 261 -9.50 -4.18 28.34
C ASN A 261 -8.54 -4.54 27.18
N GLY A 262 -7.90 -3.55 26.55
CA GLY A 262 -7.07 -3.82 25.38
C GLY A 262 -5.60 -4.01 25.69
N GLU A 263 -5.00 -5.01 25.06
CA GLU A 263 -3.59 -5.37 25.20
C GLU A 263 -2.98 -5.55 23.82
N GLN A 264 -1.73 -5.11 23.66
CA GLN A 264 -1.03 -5.31 22.39
C GLN A 264 -0.56 -6.76 22.16
N ASN A 265 -0.76 -7.63 23.15
CA ASN A 265 -0.33 -9.03 23.11
C ASN A 265 -1.00 -9.79 21.97
N ASN A 266 -2.31 -9.62 21.76
CA ASN A 266 -3.04 -10.29 20.67
C ASN A 266 -2.51 -9.91 19.29
N PHE A 267 -2.31 -8.61 19.05
CA PHE A 267 -1.71 -8.12 17.82
C PHE A 267 -0.28 -8.66 17.65
N THR A 268 0.53 -8.60 18.70
CA THR A 268 1.94 -8.99 18.65
C THR A 268 2.07 -10.48 18.37
N GLU A 269 1.28 -11.31 19.04
CA GLU A 269 1.22 -12.77 18.83
C GLU A 269 0.77 -13.10 17.40
N ALA A 270 -0.34 -12.50 16.94
CA ALA A 270 -0.88 -12.78 15.62
C ALA A 270 0.07 -12.38 14.47
N ILE A 271 0.86 -11.32 14.65
CA ILE A 271 1.77 -10.81 13.60
C ILE A 271 3.17 -11.41 13.69
N PHE A 272 3.76 -11.44 14.88
CA PHE A 272 5.17 -11.75 15.13
C PHE A 272 5.40 -13.04 15.93
N GLY A 273 4.35 -13.65 16.50
CA GLY A 273 4.46 -14.88 17.26
C GLY A 273 5.03 -16.02 16.42
N GLN A 274 5.41 -17.12 17.09
CA GLN A 274 6.02 -18.29 16.43
C GLN A 274 5.18 -18.82 15.26
N HIS A 275 3.85 -18.75 15.39
CA HIS A 275 2.90 -19.12 14.33
C HIS A 275 2.13 -17.90 13.80
N GLY A 276 2.76 -16.72 13.79
CA GLY A 276 2.15 -15.48 13.33
C GLY A 276 2.12 -15.35 11.80
N ILE A 277 1.46 -14.31 11.33
CA ILE A 277 1.32 -13.96 9.90
C ILE A 277 2.69 -13.82 9.23
N LYS A 278 3.68 -13.19 9.88
CA LYS A 278 5.02 -13.05 9.29
C LYS A 278 5.81 -14.36 9.22
N ALA A 279 5.41 -15.39 9.96
CA ALA A 279 5.97 -16.73 9.89
C ALA A 279 5.32 -17.59 8.79
N GLY A 280 4.32 -17.06 8.06
CA GLY A 280 3.65 -17.73 6.94
C GLY A 280 2.23 -18.20 7.23
N TYR A 281 1.70 -17.96 8.44
CA TYR A 281 0.33 -18.33 8.83
C TYR A 281 -0.66 -17.20 8.50
N ASP A 282 -0.86 -16.96 7.21
CA ASP A 282 -1.38 -15.67 6.72
C ASP A 282 -2.50 -15.70 5.68
N SER A 283 -2.97 -16.87 5.26
CA SER A 283 -4.01 -16.95 4.23
C SER A 283 -5.00 -18.11 4.39
N ASP A 284 -4.52 -19.28 4.81
CA ASP A 284 -5.37 -20.47 4.92
C ASP A 284 -6.10 -20.54 6.27
N LEU A 285 -7.36 -20.06 6.30
CA LEU A 285 -8.22 -20.14 7.48
C LEU A 285 -8.65 -21.56 7.88
N THR A 286 -8.31 -22.60 7.11
CA THR A 286 -8.50 -23.99 7.55
C THR A 286 -7.38 -24.47 8.46
N CYS A 287 -6.22 -23.79 8.43
CA CYS A 287 -5.14 -24.00 9.39
C CYS A 287 -5.48 -23.39 10.75
N GLU A 288 -5.36 -24.18 11.81
CA GLU A 288 -5.66 -23.77 13.19
C GLU A 288 -4.93 -22.49 13.61
N HIS A 289 -3.63 -22.39 13.30
CA HIS A 289 -2.81 -21.24 13.68
C HIS A 289 -3.23 -19.96 12.93
N THR A 290 -3.50 -20.06 11.63
CA THR A 290 -3.99 -18.93 10.84
C THR A 290 -5.36 -18.48 11.33
N PHE A 291 -6.25 -19.42 11.63
CA PHE A 291 -7.57 -19.12 12.19
C PHE A 291 -7.45 -18.42 13.55
N ARG A 292 -6.59 -18.92 14.44
CA ARG A 292 -6.28 -18.26 15.72
C ARG A 292 -5.77 -16.84 15.53
N ASN A 293 -4.86 -16.61 14.57
CA ASN A 293 -4.38 -15.26 14.26
C ASN A 293 -5.53 -14.34 13.81
N PHE A 294 -6.42 -14.85 12.96
CA PHE A 294 -7.61 -14.11 12.53
C PHE A 294 -8.51 -13.73 13.73
N GLU A 295 -8.78 -14.67 14.65
CA GLU A 295 -9.61 -14.40 15.83
C GLU A 295 -8.98 -13.39 16.79
N LEU A 296 -7.68 -13.50 17.03
CA LEU A 296 -6.92 -12.52 17.83
C LEU A 296 -7.04 -11.11 17.23
N LEU A 297 -6.90 -10.99 15.91
CA LEU A 297 -7.01 -9.70 15.22
C LEU A 297 -8.46 -9.17 15.21
N LEU A 298 -9.44 -10.03 14.94
CA LEU A 298 -10.85 -9.65 14.93
C LEU A 298 -11.31 -9.19 16.32
N THR A 299 -10.81 -9.82 17.38
CA THR A 299 -11.05 -9.39 18.77
C THR A 299 -10.62 -7.94 18.99
N GLU A 300 -9.44 -7.55 18.51
CA GLU A 300 -8.96 -6.17 18.64
C GLU A 300 -9.74 -5.18 17.76
N VAL A 301 -10.16 -5.60 16.56
CA VAL A 301 -11.07 -4.81 15.71
C VAL A 301 -12.39 -4.53 16.44
N LEU A 302 -12.99 -5.55 17.03
CA LEU A 302 -14.27 -5.44 17.73
C LEU A 302 -14.15 -4.56 18.98
N LYS A 303 -13.07 -4.68 19.76
CA LYS A 303 -12.80 -3.77 20.88
C LYS A 303 -12.78 -2.30 20.46
N LEU A 304 -12.11 -2.00 19.35
CA LEU A 304 -12.08 -0.63 18.80
C LEU A 304 -13.47 -0.18 18.33
N HIS A 305 -14.21 -1.07 17.66
CA HIS A 305 -15.58 -0.79 17.22
C HIS A 305 -16.51 -0.46 18.41
N PHE A 306 -16.53 -1.31 19.44
CA PHE A 306 -17.35 -1.09 20.64
C PHE A 306 -16.87 0.09 21.50
N ALA A 307 -15.59 0.45 21.42
CA ALA A 307 -15.10 1.71 21.98
C ALA A 307 -15.62 2.94 21.22
N GLY A 308 -16.30 2.76 20.09
CA GLY A 308 -16.94 3.81 19.28
C GLY A 308 -16.08 4.30 18.12
N ALA A 309 -15.19 3.47 17.59
CA ALA A 309 -14.50 3.76 16.33
C ALA A 309 -15.47 3.67 15.14
N GLU A 310 -15.52 4.74 14.34
CA GLU A 310 -16.33 4.85 13.13
C GLU A 310 -15.61 4.24 11.90
N ALA A 311 -14.29 4.19 11.95
CA ALA A 311 -13.43 3.49 11.01
C ALA A 311 -12.22 2.88 11.74
N ILE A 312 -11.69 1.76 11.23
CA ILE A 312 -10.54 1.07 11.81
C ILE A 312 -9.42 0.97 10.78
N VAL A 313 -8.31 1.64 11.06
CA VAL A 313 -7.11 1.65 10.24
C VAL A 313 -6.28 0.41 10.52
N LEU A 314 -6.09 -0.40 9.48
CA LEU A 314 -5.18 -1.53 9.45
C LEU A 314 -3.74 -1.05 9.22
N GLY A 315 -3.18 -0.39 10.23
CA GLY A 315 -1.89 0.32 10.17
C GLY A 315 -0.65 -0.56 10.04
N CYS A 316 -0.80 -1.88 9.99
CA CYS A 316 0.24 -2.83 9.63
C CYS A 316 -0.16 -3.54 8.33
N THR A 317 0.72 -3.58 7.33
CA THR A 317 0.43 -4.10 5.99
C THR A 317 0.11 -5.60 5.95
N GLU A 318 0.38 -6.32 7.04
CA GLU A 318 0.04 -7.72 7.25
C GLU A 318 -1.40 -7.95 7.74
N LEU A 319 -2.03 -6.95 8.37
CA LEU A 319 -3.40 -7.08 8.89
C LEU A 319 -4.44 -7.39 7.80
N PRO A 320 -4.41 -6.74 6.61
CA PRO A 320 -5.38 -7.01 5.54
C PRO A 320 -5.32 -8.43 4.98
N LEU A 321 -4.30 -9.24 5.31
CA LEU A 321 -4.18 -10.62 4.84
C LEU A 321 -5.27 -11.52 5.43
N LEU A 322 -5.61 -11.28 6.70
CA LEU A 322 -6.64 -12.03 7.40
C LEU A 322 -7.92 -11.20 7.61
N LEU A 323 -7.80 -9.88 7.85
CA LEU A 323 -8.94 -8.98 8.09
C LEU A 323 -9.59 -8.51 6.77
N THR A 324 -10.09 -9.45 5.98
CA THR A 324 -10.85 -9.16 4.76
C THR A 324 -12.36 -9.18 5.04
N LYS A 325 -13.14 -8.45 4.22
CA LYS A 325 -14.62 -8.51 4.28
C LYS A 325 -15.13 -9.94 4.13
N GLU A 326 -14.52 -10.73 3.25
CA GLU A 326 -14.91 -12.11 2.99
C GLU A 326 -14.64 -13.02 4.20
N ASN A 327 -13.47 -12.90 4.83
CA ASN A 327 -13.14 -13.69 6.02
C ASN A 327 -14.06 -13.34 7.19
N ILE A 328 -14.34 -12.05 7.39
CA ILE A 328 -15.28 -11.58 8.43
C ILE A 328 -16.70 -12.11 8.17
N ALA A 329 -17.18 -12.05 6.92
CA ALA A 329 -18.49 -12.58 6.56
C ALA A 329 -18.58 -14.10 6.80
N ARG A 330 -17.58 -14.87 6.34
CA ARG A 330 -17.50 -16.32 6.57
C ARG A 330 -17.45 -16.68 8.04
N TYR A 331 -16.76 -15.88 8.87
CA TYR A 331 -16.73 -16.07 10.31
C TYR A 331 -18.09 -15.77 10.95
N ALA A 332 -18.74 -14.67 10.57
CA ALA A 332 -20.05 -14.28 11.10
C ALA A 332 -21.15 -15.32 10.81
N GLU A 333 -21.04 -16.08 9.72
CA GLU A 333 -21.94 -17.21 9.42
C GLU A 333 -21.77 -18.41 10.35
N ARG A 334 -20.63 -18.55 11.03
CA ARG A 334 -20.33 -19.66 11.93
C ARG A 334 -20.69 -19.37 13.39
N LEU A 335 -20.99 -18.12 13.74
CA LEU A 335 -21.34 -17.75 15.11
C LEU A 335 -22.78 -18.21 15.45
N PRO A 336 -23.01 -18.79 16.64
CA PRO A 336 -24.36 -19.09 17.10
C PRO A 336 -25.16 -17.79 17.35
N ASP A 337 -26.48 -17.83 17.12
CA ASP A 337 -27.40 -16.68 17.26
C ASP A 337 -27.41 -16.03 18.66
N SER A 338 -26.81 -16.69 19.67
CA SER A 338 -26.78 -16.26 21.06
C SER A 338 -25.50 -15.52 21.49
N ASN A 339 -24.54 -15.27 20.59
CA ASN A 339 -23.31 -14.55 20.95
C ASN A 339 -23.54 -13.04 21.08
N GLU A 340 -22.79 -12.42 22.00
CA GLU A 340 -22.74 -10.97 22.27
C GLU A 340 -22.35 -10.14 21.03
N TYR A 341 -21.88 -10.82 19.97
CA TYR A 341 -21.50 -10.28 18.67
C TYR A 341 -22.54 -10.67 17.63
N ASN A 342 -23.49 -9.78 17.36
CA ASN A 342 -24.55 -10.07 16.41
C ASN A 342 -24.03 -9.99 14.96
N LYS A 343 -24.55 -10.86 14.08
CA LYS A 343 -24.19 -10.95 12.64
C LYS A 343 -24.31 -9.59 11.92
N SER A 344 -25.15 -8.70 12.44
CA SER A 344 -25.39 -7.33 11.95
C SER A 344 -24.26 -6.34 12.20
N ASP A 345 -23.36 -6.58 13.16
CA ASP A 345 -22.32 -5.61 13.53
C ASP A 345 -21.03 -5.84 12.75
N ALA A 346 -20.73 -7.11 12.40
CA ALA A 346 -19.64 -7.47 11.51
C ALA A 346 -19.75 -6.83 10.12
N THR A 347 -20.96 -6.60 9.62
CA THR A 347 -21.21 -5.99 8.30
C THR A 347 -21.13 -4.47 8.30
N LYS A 348 -21.11 -3.82 9.46
CA LYS A 348 -20.96 -2.36 9.63
C LYS A 348 -19.51 -1.92 9.79
N LEU A 349 -18.57 -2.85 9.90
CA LEU A 349 -17.16 -2.54 10.12
C LEU A 349 -16.55 -1.81 8.91
N VAL A 350 -16.12 -0.57 9.12
CA VAL A 350 -15.35 0.19 8.13
C VAL A 350 -13.86 -0.05 8.36
N LEU A 351 -13.35 -1.14 7.79
CA LEU A 351 -11.92 -1.43 7.78
C LEU A 351 -11.22 -0.65 6.67
N VAL A 352 -10.16 0.07 7.04
CA VAL A 352 -9.39 0.89 6.12
C VAL A 352 -8.01 0.27 5.95
N ASN A 353 -7.73 -0.23 4.75
CA ASN A 353 -6.42 -0.72 4.35
C ASN A 353 -5.61 0.42 3.71
N PRO A 354 -4.59 0.98 4.39
CA PRO A 354 -3.78 2.07 3.85
C PRO A 354 -3.07 1.73 2.53
N ALA A 355 -2.68 0.46 2.36
CA ALA A 355 -2.01 -0.01 1.15
C ALA A 355 -2.98 -0.04 -0.06
N GLN A 356 -4.24 -0.39 0.17
CA GLN A 356 -5.29 -0.27 -0.86
C GLN A 356 -5.53 1.19 -1.22
N VAL A 357 -5.63 2.07 -0.22
CA VAL A 357 -5.82 3.52 -0.43
C VAL A 357 -4.72 4.12 -1.28
N LEU A 358 -3.47 3.72 -1.03
CA LEU A 358 -2.33 4.12 -1.84
C LEU A 358 -2.40 3.55 -3.27
N GLY A 359 -2.73 2.26 -3.41
CA GLY A 359 -2.82 1.57 -4.70
C GLY A 359 -3.87 2.18 -5.62
N ASP A 360 -5.06 2.47 -5.10
CA ASP A 360 -6.13 3.10 -5.86
C ASP A 360 -5.75 4.52 -6.34
N GLU A 361 -5.06 5.30 -5.50
CA GLU A 361 -4.59 6.63 -5.90
C GLU A 361 -3.51 6.55 -6.99
N ILE A 362 -2.62 5.55 -6.91
CA ILE A 362 -1.63 5.26 -7.97
C ILE A 362 -2.34 4.90 -9.28
N ILE A 363 -3.35 4.04 -9.23
CA ILE A 363 -4.16 3.68 -10.40
C ILE A 363 -4.81 4.92 -10.98
N ARG A 364 -5.50 5.73 -10.17
CA ARG A 364 -6.17 6.95 -10.60
C ARG A 364 -5.20 7.92 -11.27
N LYS A 365 -4.07 8.24 -10.63
CA LYS A 365 -3.02 9.10 -11.20
C LYS A 365 -2.51 8.56 -12.54
N SER A 366 -2.23 7.26 -12.61
CA SER A 366 -1.73 6.62 -13.83
C SER A 366 -2.71 6.63 -15.00
N LEU A 367 -4.02 6.72 -14.73
CA LEU A 367 -5.06 6.73 -15.76
C LEU A 367 -5.45 8.16 -16.15
N VAL A 368 -5.42 9.10 -15.22
CA VAL A 368 -5.75 10.52 -15.46
C VAL A 368 -4.59 11.27 -16.12
N CYS A 369 -3.34 10.86 -15.88
CA CYS A 369 -2.16 11.50 -16.46
C CYS A 369 -1.70 10.88 -17.80
N ARG A 370 -2.55 10.08 -18.47
CA ARG A 370 -2.22 9.39 -19.73
C ARG A 370 -2.60 10.17 -20.98
#